data_AF-A0AAF0L6J8-F1
#
_entry.id   AF-A0AAF0L6J8-F1
#
_cell.length_a   1.000
_cell.length_b   1.000
_cell.length_c   1.000
_cell.angle_alpha   90.00
_cell.angle_beta   90.00
_cell.angle_gamma   90.00
#
_symmetry.space_group_name_H-M   'P 1'
#
loop_
_entity.id
_entity.type
_entity.pdbx_description
1 polymer ?
#
loop_
_entity_poly.entity_id
_entity_poly.type
_entity_poly.pdbx_seq_one_letter_code
_entity_poly.pdbx_strand_id
1 'polypeptide(L)'
;MGVSVGLAVTLLAPSAASAAPVVSQGTGRLVQTSLLSSTVLDTVATLRGAAAVNADATGDVVVNTPLDAAAVAQLVQLQAGASNLFGTNGVIQLGAVGQYGRAADDGSSAAFSGAVSQAASLIGAGTTVNGGDVGSPTAGSNAQITVGTAASPVSLNVALTGLAASAQQTADGTQTGRYTLTDGSVIVGGTVLAPTLSALRAPLTTVLGVASGIGVTVANPIAADGTVRVTLQQLLDAAGVTSVNDLPANTNLLNYVPQAVTTQVTTSVNATLADLATRANAIPVLGATLNSAITVARTALNPLLGSLGTTLTSNLAPAITTAAQLNVNRQATSADGAFTQTALRVGVGPNGSIAAVDLASATVGPNAGIAAVPVVNPASASIAGGALVLAAIAALLVQRRRRSTALAAA
;
A
#
# COMPACT_ATOMS: atom_id res chain seq x y z
N MET A 1 39.20 -25.00 59.75
CA MET A 1 37.96 -24.29 59.41
C MET A 1 38.28 -23.26 58.34
N GLY A 2 37.94 -23.54 57.09
CA GLY A 2 38.26 -22.68 55.96
C GLY A 2 37.17 -21.62 55.76
N VAL A 3 37.57 -20.34 55.74
CA VAL A 3 36.69 -19.22 55.37
C VAL A 3 36.98 -18.89 53.90
N SER A 4 36.05 -19.27 53.02
CA SER A 4 36.03 -18.86 51.62
C SER A 4 35.46 -17.45 51.51
N VAL A 5 36.31 -16.47 51.18
CA VAL A 5 35.88 -15.12 50.81
C VAL A 5 35.51 -15.13 49.32
N GLY A 6 34.20 -15.19 49.03
CA GLY A 6 33.67 -15.04 47.68
C GLY A 6 33.77 -13.59 47.21
N LEU A 7 34.59 -13.33 46.18
CA LEU A 7 34.56 -12.09 45.41
C LEU A 7 33.32 -12.09 44.51
N ALA A 8 32.27 -11.38 44.91
CA ALA A 8 31.15 -11.06 44.04
C ALA A 8 31.60 -10.00 43.02
N VAL A 9 32.02 -10.44 41.83
CA VAL A 9 32.10 -9.56 40.66
C VAL A 9 30.66 -9.37 40.18
N THR A 10 30.05 -8.25 40.52
CA THR A 10 28.82 -7.80 39.87
C THR A 10 29.16 -7.47 38.42
N LEU A 11 29.02 -8.45 37.52
CA LEU A 11 28.85 -8.16 36.10
C LEU A 11 27.56 -7.36 35.97
N LEU A 12 27.67 -6.04 35.85
CA LEU A 12 26.63 -5.22 35.26
C LEU A 12 26.27 -5.89 33.93
N ALA A 13 25.07 -6.44 33.85
CA ALA A 13 24.55 -6.96 32.60
C ALA A 13 24.69 -5.84 31.56
N PRO A 14 25.24 -6.12 30.36
CA PRO A 14 25.23 -5.12 29.31
C PRO A 14 23.78 -4.73 29.07
N SER A 15 23.42 -3.49 29.41
CA SER A 15 22.19 -2.88 28.91
C SER A 15 22.19 -3.11 27.41
N ALA A 16 21.12 -3.71 26.87
CA ALA A 16 20.98 -3.93 25.45
C ALA A 16 21.43 -2.67 24.70
N ALA A 17 22.31 -2.83 23.72
CA ALA A 17 22.79 -1.72 22.91
C ALA A 17 21.58 -1.10 22.20
N SER A 18 21.00 -0.06 22.81
CA SER A 18 20.03 0.81 22.17
C SER A 18 20.82 1.59 21.12
N ALA A 19 20.38 1.52 19.86
CA ALA A 19 20.95 2.35 18.80
C ALA A 19 20.96 3.81 19.28
N ALA A 20 22.08 4.50 19.09
CA ALA A 20 22.19 5.90 19.51
C ALA A 20 21.05 6.72 18.88
N PRO A 21 20.42 7.64 19.64
CA PRO A 21 19.40 8.51 19.09
C PRO A 21 19.96 9.27 17.88
N VAL A 22 19.21 9.29 16.78
CA VAL A 22 19.56 10.01 15.55
C VAL A 22 18.81 11.33 15.50
N VAL A 23 19.41 12.33 14.86
CA VAL A 23 18.85 13.67 14.75
C VAL A 23 17.55 13.61 13.96
N SER A 24 17.58 12.94 12.80
CA SER A 24 16.40 12.69 11.99
C SER A 24 16.54 11.44 11.11
N GLN A 25 15.41 10.85 10.73
CA GLN A 25 15.36 9.72 9.80
C GLN A 25 14.08 9.69 8.97
N GLY A 26 14.22 9.25 7.72
CA GLY A 26 13.12 9.08 6.77
C GLY A 26 13.38 7.93 5.81
N THR A 27 12.39 7.08 5.56
CA THR A 27 12.50 5.93 4.65
C THR A 27 11.30 5.82 3.73
N GLY A 28 11.54 5.89 2.42
CA GLY A 28 10.55 5.55 1.39
C GLY A 28 10.77 4.12 0.88
N ARG A 29 9.73 3.28 0.88
CA ARG A 29 9.81 1.91 0.37
C ARG A 29 8.55 1.51 -0.40
N LEU A 30 8.72 0.99 -1.62
CA LEU A 30 7.57 0.58 -2.43
C LEU A 30 6.95 -0.70 -1.90
N VAL A 31 7.75 -1.75 -1.74
CA VAL A 31 7.23 -3.08 -1.41
C VAL A 31 7.71 -3.47 -0.03
N GLN A 32 6.76 -3.80 0.84
CA GLN A 32 7.03 -4.34 2.15
C GLN A 32 6.16 -5.56 2.40
N THR A 33 6.80 -6.70 2.70
CA THR A 33 6.13 -7.95 3.04
C THR A 33 7.06 -8.79 3.89
N SER A 34 6.49 -9.68 4.72
CA SER A 34 7.26 -10.62 5.55
C SER A 34 8.05 -11.64 4.75
N LEU A 35 7.75 -11.80 3.46
CA LEU A 35 8.44 -12.73 2.55
C LEU A 35 9.76 -12.15 2.00
N LEU A 36 10.01 -10.84 2.17
CA LEU A 36 11.29 -10.23 1.83
C LEU A 36 12.32 -10.53 2.91
N SER A 37 13.01 -11.67 2.79
CA SER A 37 14.14 -12.01 3.67
C SER A 37 15.37 -11.14 3.37
N SER A 38 16.32 -11.10 4.30
CA SER A 38 17.62 -10.43 4.10
C SER A 38 18.31 -10.92 2.82
N THR A 39 18.24 -12.22 2.52
CA THR A 39 18.79 -12.81 1.29
C THR A 39 18.16 -12.22 0.03
N VAL A 40 16.84 -12.00 0.01
CA VAL A 40 16.15 -11.40 -1.14
C VAL A 40 16.53 -9.92 -1.27
N LEU A 41 16.62 -9.21 -0.15
CA LEU A 41 17.03 -7.80 -0.10
C LEU A 41 18.53 -7.59 -0.45
N ASP A 42 19.37 -8.60 -0.23
CA ASP A 42 20.77 -8.59 -0.67
C ASP A 42 20.90 -8.87 -2.17
N THR A 43 19.97 -9.66 -2.73
CA THR A 43 19.91 -9.96 -4.16
C THR A 43 19.37 -8.77 -4.97
N VAL A 44 18.36 -8.06 -4.44
CA VAL A 44 17.74 -6.90 -5.08
C VAL A 44 17.78 -5.72 -4.12
N ALA A 45 18.95 -5.11 -3.97
CA ALA A 45 19.21 -4.03 -3.01
C ALA A 45 18.27 -2.82 -3.16
N THR A 46 17.74 -2.56 -4.36
CA THR A 46 16.78 -1.47 -4.62
C THR A 46 15.44 -1.65 -3.89
N LEU A 47 15.09 -2.87 -3.46
CA LEU A 47 13.90 -3.15 -2.64
C LEU A 47 14.05 -2.75 -1.18
N ARG A 48 15.28 -2.46 -0.71
CA ARG A 48 15.50 -1.92 0.63
C ARG A 48 14.89 -0.53 0.80
N GLY A 49 14.58 0.16 -0.30
CA GLY A 49 14.04 1.50 -0.31
C GLY A 49 15.12 2.57 -0.26
N ALA A 50 14.68 3.80 -0.02
CA ALA A 50 15.53 4.96 0.16
C ALA A 50 15.50 5.38 1.63
N ALA A 51 16.48 4.90 2.40
CA ALA A 51 16.62 5.19 3.82
C ALA A 51 17.66 6.30 4.04
N ALA A 52 17.21 7.47 4.50
CA ALA A 52 18.05 8.57 4.90
C ALA A 52 18.08 8.66 6.43
N VAL A 53 19.28 8.74 7.00
CA VAL A 53 19.52 8.86 8.43
C VAL A 53 20.56 9.94 8.65
N ASN A 54 20.21 10.96 9.44
CA ASN A 54 21.13 11.98 9.89
C ASN A 54 21.49 11.72 11.36
N ALA A 55 22.70 11.23 11.58
CA ALA A 55 23.14 10.83 12.91
C ALA A 55 23.72 11.98 13.74
N ASP A 56 24.19 13.06 13.11
CA ASP A 56 25.05 14.06 13.76
C ASP A 56 24.78 15.53 13.37
N ALA A 57 23.72 15.79 12.60
CA ALA A 57 23.34 17.12 12.12
C ALA A 57 24.40 17.83 11.26
N THR A 58 25.30 17.09 10.60
CA THR A 58 26.36 17.69 9.77
C THR A 58 25.91 18.18 8.38
N GLY A 59 24.60 18.19 8.15
CA GLY A 59 23.92 18.60 6.92
C GLY A 59 22.82 17.63 6.53
N ASP A 60 21.99 18.00 5.56
CA ASP A 60 20.90 17.16 5.06
C ASP A 60 21.39 15.85 4.42
N VAL A 61 20.77 14.74 4.82
CA VAL A 61 20.96 13.45 4.16
C VAL A 61 19.76 13.18 3.27
N VAL A 62 19.99 13.03 1.97
CA VAL A 62 18.97 12.71 0.97
C VAL A 62 19.35 11.44 0.24
N VAL A 63 18.40 10.51 0.14
CA VAL A 63 18.57 9.25 -0.59
C VAL A 63 17.43 9.09 -1.58
N ASN A 64 17.79 8.72 -2.81
CA ASN A 64 16.86 8.36 -3.87
C ASN A 64 17.24 7.01 -4.47
N THR A 65 16.28 6.08 -4.46
CA THR A 65 16.46 4.72 -4.98
C THR A 65 15.30 4.41 -5.94
N PRO A 66 15.35 4.86 -7.20
CA PRO A 66 14.31 4.52 -8.16
C PRO A 66 14.23 3.01 -8.34
N LEU A 67 13.01 2.50 -8.49
CA LEU A 67 12.75 1.08 -8.68
C LEU A 67 12.01 0.91 -10.01
N ASP A 68 12.65 0.28 -10.97
CA ASP A 68 12.01 -0.03 -12.25
C ASP A 68 11.22 -1.35 -12.19
N ALA A 69 10.42 -1.60 -13.23
CA ALA A 69 9.63 -2.81 -13.33
C ALA A 69 10.50 -4.08 -13.48
N ALA A 70 11.75 -3.97 -13.93
CA ALA A 70 12.65 -5.12 -14.07
C ALA A 70 13.18 -5.59 -12.71
N ALA A 71 13.49 -4.66 -11.79
CA ALA A 71 13.84 -4.97 -10.41
C ALA A 71 12.67 -5.62 -9.66
N VAL A 72 11.43 -5.17 -9.89
CA VAL A 72 10.23 -5.84 -9.35
C VAL A 72 10.01 -7.19 -10.02
N ALA A 73 10.31 -7.35 -11.31
CA ALA A 73 10.21 -8.64 -11.99
C ALA A 73 11.21 -9.69 -11.47
N GLN A 74 12.29 -9.28 -10.79
CA GLN A 74 13.18 -10.24 -10.10
C GLN A 74 12.50 -10.88 -8.88
N LEU A 75 11.38 -10.32 -8.40
CA LEU A 75 10.58 -10.87 -7.30
C LEU A 75 9.60 -11.99 -7.72
N VAL A 76 9.64 -12.44 -8.98
CA VAL A 76 8.74 -13.49 -9.51
C VAL A 76 8.79 -14.79 -8.69
N GLN A 77 9.88 -15.04 -7.94
CA GLN A 77 10.01 -16.22 -7.07
C GLN A 77 9.40 -16.05 -5.66
N LEU A 78 8.91 -14.86 -5.29
CA LEU A 78 8.20 -14.70 -4.01
C LEU A 78 6.83 -15.37 -4.11
N GLN A 79 6.68 -16.49 -3.41
CA GLN A 79 5.46 -17.28 -3.40
C GLN A 79 4.70 -17.12 -2.09
N ALA A 80 3.38 -17.10 -2.21
CA ALA A 80 2.48 -17.27 -1.09
C ALA A 80 1.68 -18.55 -1.30
N GLY A 81 2.03 -19.59 -0.55
CA GLY A 81 1.57 -20.95 -0.86
C GLY A 81 2.04 -21.39 -2.24
N ALA A 82 1.11 -21.80 -3.10
CA ALA A 82 1.40 -22.26 -4.46
C ALA A 82 1.36 -21.16 -5.54
N SER A 83 1.09 -19.90 -5.16
CA SER A 83 0.91 -18.79 -6.11
C SER A 83 2.07 -17.80 -6.03
N ASN A 84 2.53 -17.31 -7.19
CA ASN A 84 3.50 -16.23 -7.24
C ASN A 84 2.82 -14.92 -6.81
N LEU A 85 3.48 -14.13 -5.96
CA LEU A 85 2.97 -12.84 -5.54
C LEU A 85 3.29 -11.73 -6.54
N PHE A 86 4.43 -11.79 -7.22
CA PHE A 86 4.86 -10.73 -8.14
C PHE A 86 5.07 -11.20 -9.57
N GLY A 87 5.05 -10.25 -10.50
CA GLY A 87 5.32 -10.43 -11.93
C GLY A 87 4.08 -10.71 -12.77
N THR A 88 4.29 -10.97 -14.07
CA THR A 88 3.21 -11.06 -15.09
C THR A 88 2.18 -12.16 -14.82
N ASN A 89 2.56 -13.19 -14.08
CA ASN A 89 1.66 -14.28 -13.65
C ASN A 89 1.41 -14.27 -12.13
N GLY A 90 1.83 -13.21 -11.45
CA GLY A 90 1.68 -13.05 -10.01
C GLY A 90 0.39 -12.32 -9.63
N VAL A 91 0.07 -12.33 -8.34
CA VAL A 91 -1.07 -11.59 -7.79
C VAL A 91 -0.90 -10.09 -7.95
N ILE A 92 0.32 -9.56 -7.85
CA ILE A 92 0.63 -8.13 -7.86
C ILE A 92 1.67 -7.85 -8.95
N GLN A 93 1.30 -7.02 -9.91
CA GLN A 93 2.22 -6.46 -10.89
C GLN A 93 2.38 -4.97 -10.59
N LEU A 94 3.62 -4.49 -10.53
CA LEU A 94 3.93 -3.08 -10.29
C LEU A 94 4.72 -2.53 -11.46
N GLY A 95 4.42 -1.27 -11.82
CA GLY A 95 5.24 -0.48 -12.71
C GLY A 95 6.47 0.12 -12.04
N ALA A 96 7.15 1.02 -12.74
CA ALA A 96 8.29 1.74 -12.21
C ALA A 96 7.84 2.83 -11.22
N VAL A 97 8.62 3.07 -10.17
CA VAL A 97 8.30 3.99 -9.08
C VAL A 97 9.56 4.69 -8.54
N GLY A 98 9.34 5.79 -7.82
CA GLY A 98 10.37 6.44 -7.02
C GLY A 98 10.29 6.00 -5.55
N GLN A 99 11.45 5.98 -4.90
CA GLN A 99 11.58 5.82 -3.45
C GLN A 99 12.52 6.90 -2.96
N TYR A 100 12.10 7.65 -1.95
CA TYR A 100 12.82 8.83 -1.46
C TYR A 100 12.78 8.91 0.06
N GLY A 101 13.91 9.30 0.64
CA GLY A 101 14.04 9.65 2.05
C GLY A 101 14.92 10.89 2.21
N ARG A 102 14.52 11.77 3.13
CA ARG A 102 15.31 12.91 3.60
C ARG A 102 15.32 12.95 5.12
N ALA A 103 16.50 13.16 5.66
CA ALA A 103 16.76 13.39 7.07
C ALA A 103 17.52 14.72 7.18
N ALA A 104 16.82 15.76 7.64
CA ALA A 104 17.38 17.10 7.73
C ALA A 104 18.20 17.30 9.00
N ASP A 105 19.13 18.24 8.95
CA ASP A 105 19.97 18.60 10.10
C ASP A 105 19.19 19.27 11.24
N ASP A 106 18.07 19.93 10.94
CA ASP A 106 17.17 20.57 11.91
C ASP A 106 16.31 19.61 12.74
N GLY A 107 16.41 18.29 12.49
CA GLY A 107 15.57 17.28 13.16
C GLY A 107 14.26 16.98 12.43
N SER A 108 13.97 17.62 11.30
CA SER A 108 12.85 17.26 10.43
C SER A 108 13.20 16.10 9.49
N SER A 109 12.19 15.40 8.99
CA SER A 109 12.38 14.36 7.97
C SER A 109 11.18 14.23 7.04
N ALA A 110 11.46 13.73 5.84
CA ALA A 110 10.45 13.47 4.82
C ALA A 110 10.73 12.12 4.14
N ALA A 111 9.67 11.40 3.80
CA ALA A 111 9.75 10.15 3.07
C ALA A 111 8.66 10.09 2.02
N PHE A 112 8.96 9.46 0.88
CA PHE A 112 8.03 9.25 -0.21
C PHE A 112 8.27 7.91 -0.91
N SER A 113 7.19 7.25 -1.31
CA SER A 113 7.26 6.12 -2.24
C SER A 113 6.06 6.10 -3.15
N GLY A 114 6.27 5.85 -4.45
CA GLY A 114 5.18 5.69 -5.42
C GLY A 114 5.54 6.09 -6.84
N ALA A 115 4.57 6.02 -7.76
CA ALA A 115 4.74 6.45 -9.14
C ALA A 115 4.88 7.99 -9.21
N VAL A 116 6.12 8.47 -9.40
CA VAL A 116 6.51 9.89 -9.29
C VAL A 116 5.77 10.78 -10.29
N SER A 117 5.45 10.27 -11.48
CA SER A 117 4.83 11.05 -12.56
C SER A 117 3.42 11.55 -12.25
N GLN A 118 2.74 11.01 -11.22
CA GLN A 118 1.34 11.29 -10.91
C GLN A 118 1.09 11.86 -9.51
N ALA A 119 2.15 12.07 -8.71
CA ALA A 119 2.01 12.43 -7.29
C ALA A 119 3.03 13.48 -6.82
N ALA A 120 3.50 14.36 -7.71
CA ALA A 120 4.48 15.40 -7.38
C ALA A 120 4.01 16.31 -6.22
N SER A 121 2.70 16.52 -6.07
CA SER A 121 2.10 17.32 -4.98
C SER A 121 2.21 16.67 -3.59
N LEU A 122 2.47 15.36 -3.51
CA LEU A 122 2.70 14.67 -2.23
C LEU A 122 4.14 14.81 -1.73
N ILE A 123 5.06 15.22 -2.61
CA ILE A 123 6.43 15.54 -2.22
C ILE A 123 6.39 16.92 -1.58
N GLY A 124 6.53 16.95 -0.25
CA GLY A 124 6.15 18.07 0.62
C GLY A 124 6.57 19.47 0.18
N ALA A 125 5.66 20.42 0.41
CA ALA A 125 5.93 21.86 0.38
C ALA A 125 7.06 22.22 1.35
N GLY A 126 8.12 22.86 0.84
CA GLY A 126 9.27 23.33 1.62
C GLY A 126 10.62 22.94 1.03
N THR A 127 10.68 21.84 0.27
CA THR A 127 11.81 21.53 -0.61
C THR A 127 11.28 20.93 -1.89
N THR A 128 11.41 21.68 -2.98
CA THR A 128 11.22 21.20 -4.35
C THR A 128 12.16 20.03 -4.58
N VAL A 129 11.67 18.81 -4.37
CA VAL A 129 12.32 17.64 -4.96
C VAL A 129 12.00 17.76 -6.44
N ASN A 130 12.98 18.16 -7.25
CA ASN A 130 12.78 18.20 -8.68
C ASN A 130 12.45 16.78 -9.14
N GLY A 131 11.52 16.60 -10.07
CA GLY A 131 11.14 15.26 -10.56
C GLY A 131 12.31 14.42 -11.10
N GLY A 132 13.48 15.02 -11.33
CA GLY A 132 14.73 14.31 -11.64
C GLY A 132 15.41 13.63 -10.44
N ASP A 133 15.19 14.13 -9.22
CA ASP A 133 15.84 13.66 -7.98
C ASP A 133 15.14 12.47 -7.33
N VAL A 134 14.04 11.99 -7.91
CA VAL A 134 13.25 10.81 -7.50
C VAL A 134 13.26 9.70 -8.57
N GLY A 135 14.04 9.91 -9.64
CA GLY A 135 13.97 9.14 -10.87
C GLY A 135 12.69 9.43 -11.66
N SER A 136 12.76 9.31 -12.98
CA SER A 136 11.63 9.45 -13.89
C SER A 136 11.19 8.06 -14.38
N PRO A 137 10.44 7.29 -13.57
CA PRO A 137 9.90 6.00 -14.01
C PRO A 137 9.07 6.19 -15.28
N THR A 138 9.24 5.30 -16.26
CA THR A 138 8.60 5.40 -17.58
C THR A 138 7.06 5.42 -17.46
N ALA A 139 6.40 6.21 -18.32
CA ALA A 139 4.95 6.34 -18.37
C ALA A 139 4.27 4.97 -18.62
N GLY A 140 3.13 4.72 -17.94
CA GLY A 140 2.41 3.43 -18.00
C GLY A 140 2.57 2.55 -16.74
N SER A 141 3.07 3.11 -15.65
CA SER A 141 3.34 2.39 -14.40
C SER A 141 2.06 2.12 -13.60
N ASN A 142 1.30 1.10 -14.03
CA ASN A 142 0.10 0.65 -13.35
C ASN A 142 0.45 -0.35 -12.23
N ALA A 143 -0.24 -0.28 -11.10
CA ALA A 143 -0.30 -1.40 -10.17
C ALA A 143 -1.52 -2.26 -10.55
N GLN A 144 -1.28 -3.52 -10.88
CA GLN A 144 -2.34 -4.48 -11.18
C GLN A 144 -2.38 -5.56 -10.10
N ILE A 145 -3.57 -5.85 -9.59
CA ILE A 145 -3.80 -6.89 -8.60
C ILE A 145 -4.82 -7.86 -9.15
N THR A 146 -4.41 -9.11 -9.37
CA THR A 146 -5.26 -10.18 -9.93
C THR A 146 -5.46 -11.27 -8.90
N VAL A 147 -6.72 -11.53 -8.54
CA VAL A 147 -7.10 -12.57 -7.58
C VAL A 147 -8.18 -13.45 -8.20
N GLY A 148 -7.96 -14.77 -8.13
CA GLY A 148 -8.88 -15.76 -8.69
C GLY A 148 -8.91 -15.79 -10.23
N THR A 149 -9.75 -16.66 -10.77
CA THR A 149 -10.02 -16.79 -12.20
C THR A 149 -11.52 -16.81 -12.45
N ALA A 150 -11.95 -16.85 -13.72
CA ALA A 150 -13.37 -16.98 -14.06
C ALA A 150 -14.04 -18.24 -13.46
N ALA A 151 -13.26 -19.27 -13.11
CA ALA A 151 -13.75 -20.49 -12.46
C ALA A 151 -13.81 -20.37 -10.92
N SER A 152 -13.19 -19.34 -10.34
CA SER A 152 -13.25 -19.06 -8.91
C SER A 152 -14.60 -18.46 -8.50
N PRO A 153 -15.02 -18.60 -7.22
CA PRO A 153 -16.23 -17.93 -6.71
C PRO A 153 -16.25 -16.43 -7.01
N VAL A 154 -15.09 -15.78 -6.89
CA VAL A 154 -14.86 -14.41 -7.30
C VAL A 154 -13.56 -14.32 -8.09
N SER A 155 -13.56 -13.48 -9.13
CA SER A 155 -12.34 -12.96 -9.76
C SER A 155 -12.28 -11.45 -9.59
N LEU A 156 -11.11 -10.94 -9.25
CA LEU A 156 -10.84 -9.53 -9.09
C LEU A 156 -9.63 -9.17 -9.94
N ASN A 157 -9.76 -8.14 -10.76
CA ASN A 157 -8.65 -7.51 -11.44
C ASN A 157 -8.70 -6.01 -11.15
N VAL A 158 -7.82 -5.56 -10.27
CA VAL A 158 -7.72 -4.16 -9.86
C VAL A 158 -6.56 -3.52 -10.60
N ALA A 159 -6.81 -2.43 -11.29
CA ALA A 159 -5.79 -1.63 -11.94
C ALA A 159 -5.79 -0.22 -11.33
N LEU A 160 -4.62 0.24 -10.89
CA LEU A 160 -4.39 1.59 -10.35
C LEU A 160 -3.34 2.28 -11.21
N THR A 161 -3.60 3.51 -11.64
CA THR A 161 -2.66 4.29 -12.47
C THR A 161 -1.71 5.15 -11.65
N GLY A 162 -2.10 5.49 -10.42
CA GLY A 162 -1.26 6.16 -9.45
C GLY A 162 -1.43 5.55 -8.08
N LEU A 163 -0.30 5.30 -7.42
CA LEU A 163 -0.21 4.79 -6.07
C LEU A 163 1.03 5.44 -5.43
N ALA A 164 0.81 6.26 -4.40
CA ALA A 164 1.91 6.85 -3.66
C ALA A 164 1.54 7.18 -2.22
N ALA A 165 2.55 7.19 -1.35
CA ALA A 165 2.47 7.65 0.03
C ALA A 165 3.62 8.61 0.33
N SER A 166 3.33 9.55 1.23
CA SER A 166 4.31 10.47 1.81
C SER A 166 4.12 10.55 3.32
N ALA A 167 5.22 10.68 4.04
CA ALA A 167 5.23 10.96 5.46
C ALA A 167 6.21 12.09 5.75
N GLN A 168 5.88 12.93 6.72
CA GLN A 168 6.71 14.06 7.13
C GLN A 168 6.71 14.18 8.64
N GLN A 169 7.88 14.47 9.20
CA GLN A 169 8.03 14.90 10.58
C GLN A 169 8.67 16.28 10.57
N THR A 170 7.99 17.25 11.19
CA THR A 170 8.53 18.60 11.41
C THR A 170 9.61 18.59 12.49
N ALA A 171 10.44 19.64 12.57
CA ALA A 171 11.47 19.80 13.60
C ALA A 171 10.88 19.77 15.03
N ASP A 172 9.63 20.23 15.20
CA ASP A 172 8.90 20.19 16.47
C ASP A 172 8.34 18.79 16.82
N GLY A 173 8.63 17.78 15.99
CA GLY A 173 8.21 16.40 16.20
C GLY A 173 6.80 16.08 15.69
N THR A 174 6.06 17.03 15.10
CA THR A 174 4.73 16.75 14.53
C THR A 174 4.86 15.86 13.29
N GLN A 175 4.22 14.69 13.33
CA GLN A 175 4.20 13.71 12.24
C GLN A 175 2.89 13.79 11.44
N THR A 176 2.99 13.74 10.12
CA THR A 176 1.84 13.75 9.20
C THR A 176 2.05 12.76 8.05
N GLY A 177 0.95 12.22 7.53
CA GLY A 177 0.93 11.32 6.38
C GLY A 177 -0.06 11.79 5.33
N ARG A 178 0.27 11.54 4.06
CA ARG A 178 -0.65 11.70 2.93
C ARG A 178 -0.44 10.55 1.95
N TYR A 179 -1.46 10.23 1.18
CA TYR A 179 -1.39 9.23 0.13
C TYR A 179 -2.25 9.63 -1.07
N THR A 180 -2.04 8.97 -2.20
CA THR A 180 -2.90 9.11 -3.38
C THR A 180 -3.12 7.77 -4.05
N LEU A 181 -4.36 7.58 -4.52
CA LEU A 181 -4.74 6.55 -5.48
C LEU A 181 -5.47 7.25 -6.62
N THR A 182 -5.04 7.05 -7.86
CA THR A 182 -5.67 7.66 -9.05
C THR A 182 -6.09 6.64 -10.09
N ASP A 183 -7.13 7.00 -10.85
CA ASP A 183 -7.79 6.25 -11.94
C ASP A 183 -7.90 4.75 -11.70
N GLY A 184 -8.25 4.37 -10.47
CA GLY A 184 -8.45 2.99 -10.10
C GLY A 184 -9.67 2.39 -10.79
N SER A 185 -9.57 1.13 -11.20
CA SER A 185 -10.73 0.34 -11.61
C SER A 185 -10.62 -1.08 -11.08
N VAL A 186 -11.76 -1.65 -10.71
CA VAL A 186 -11.90 -3.03 -10.24
C VAL A 186 -12.82 -3.74 -11.22
N ILE A 187 -12.29 -4.73 -11.93
CA ILE A 187 -13.10 -5.66 -12.71
C ILE A 187 -13.42 -6.85 -11.81
N VAL A 188 -14.71 -7.09 -11.62
CA VAL A 188 -15.24 -8.16 -10.78
C VAL A 188 -15.88 -9.20 -11.68
N GLY A 189 -15.59 -10.47 -11.43
CA GLY A 189 -16.22 -11.60 -12.11
C GLY A 189 -16.29 -12.82 -11.19
N GLY A 190 -16.33 -14.00 -11.80
CA GLY A 190 -16.37 -15.28 -11.10
C GLY A 190 -17.75 -15.93 -11.13
N THR A 191 -17.82 -17.13 -10.58
CA THR A 191 -19.00 -18.01 -10.67
C THR A 191 -20.19 -17.53 -9.83
N VAL A 192 -19.96 -16.65 -8.85
CA VAL A 192 -21.04 -16.03 -8.06
C VAL A 192 -21.75 -14.92 -8.85
N LEU A 193 -21.02 -14.12 -9.63
CA LEU A 193 -21.56 -12.96 -10.33
C LEU A 193 -22.12 -13.32 -11.72
N ALA A 194 -21.44 -14.22 -12.44
CA ALA A 194 -21.76 -14.53 -13.84
C ALA A 194 -23.21 -15.01 -14.08
N PRO A 195 -23.81 -15.89 -13.26
CA PRO A 195 -25.19 -16.33 -13.46
C PRO A 195 -26.20 -15.19 -13.34
N THR A 196 -26.01 -14.29 -12.35
CA THR A 196 -26.87 -13.13 -12.12
C THR A 196 -26.80 -12.16 -13.30
N LEU A 197 -25.61 -11.88 -13.81
CA LEU A 197 -25.44 -11.02 -14.98
C LEU A 197 -25.99 -11.66 -16.25
N SER A 198 -25.84 -12.97 -16.43
CA SER A 198 -26.42 -13.71 -17.55
C SER A 198 -27.95 -13.61 -17.57
N ALA A 199 -28.59 -13.75 -16.40
CA ALA A 199 -30.04 -13.60 -16.25
C ALA A 199 -30.54 -12.20 -16.62
N LEU A 200 -29.77 -11.14 -16.32
CA LEU A 200 -30.06 -9.76 -16.75
C LEU A 200 -29.78 -9.55 -18.26
N ARG A 201 -28.75 -10.21 -18.79
CA ARG A 201 -28.31 -10.04 -20.18
C ARG A 201 -29.30 -10.61 -21.19
N ALA A 202 -29.98 -11.70 -20.86
CA ALA A 202 -30.96 -12.35 -21.75
C ALA A 202 -32.11 -11.41 -22.20
N PRO A 203 -32.91 -10.80 -21.30
CA PRO A 203 -33.98 -9.88 -21.70
C PRO A 203 -33.45 -8.62 -22.41
N LEU A 204 -32.26 -8.13 -22.04
CA LEU A 204 -31.60 -7.02 -22.74
C LEU A 204 -31.24 -7.39 -24.18
N THR A 205 -30.72 -8.59 -24.40
CA THR A 205 -30.35 -9.06 -25.74
C THR A 205 -31.57 -9.18 -26.63
N THR A 206 -32.71 -9.63 -26.09
CA THR A 206 -33.98 -9.69 -26.83
C THR A 206 -34.44 -8.31 -27.29
N VAL A 207 -34.50 -7.31 -26.40
CA VAL A 207 -34.94 -5.96 -26.79
C VAL A 207 -33.94 -5.28 -27.74
N LEU A 208 -32.64 -5.52 -27.56
CA LEU A 208 -31.59 -5.02 -28.47
C LEU A 208 -31.67 -5.68 -29.85
N GLY A 209 -32.09 -6.95 -29.94
CA GLY A 209 -32.37 -7.62 -31.20
C GLY A 209 -33.57 -7.05 -31.95
N VAL A 210 -34.62 -6.65 -31.22
CA VAL A 210 -35.75 -5.92 -31.81
C VAL A 210 -35.31 -4.54 -32.29
N ALA A 211 -34.52 -3.83 -31.49
CA ALA A 211 -33.98 -2.52 -31.85
C ALA A 211 -33.12 -2.60 -33.12
N SER A 212 -32.21 -3.57 -33.22
CA SER A 212 -31.36 -3.75 -34.39
C SER A 212 -32.16 -4.12 -35.64
N GLY A 213 -33.21 -4.93 -35.50
CA GLY A 213 -34.15 -5.27 -36.58
C GLY A 213 -34.88 -4.07 -37.19
N ILE A 214 -34.94 -2.93 -36.48
CA ILE A 214 -35.54 -1.68 -36.96
C ILE A 214 -34.50 -0.56 -37.18
N GLY A 215 -33.21 -0.91 -37.23
CA GLY A 215 -32.11 0.04 -37.51
C GLY A 215 -31.59 0.82 -36.30
N VAL A 216 -32.00 0.47 -35.07
CA VAL A 216 -31.48 1.05 -33.83
C VAL A 216 -30.39 0.16 -33.26
N THR A 217 -29.16 0.63 -33.27
CA THR A 217 -28.01 -0.10 -32.69
C THR A 217 -27.59 0.52 -31.37
N VAL A 218 -27.71 -0.26 -30.29
CA VAL A 218 -27.22 0.07 -28.95
C VAL A 218 -26.46 -1.14 -28.42
N ALA A 219 -25.33 -0.91 -27.75
CA ALA A 219 -24.55 -2.00 -27.18
C ALA A 219 -25.24 -2.57 -25.92
N ASN A 220 -25.07 -3.86 -25.67
CA ASN A 220 -25.50 -4.44 -24.40
C ASN A 220 -24.57 -3.94 -23.28
N PRO A 221 -25.10 -3.30 -22.22
CA PRO A 221 -24.28 -2.76 -21.14
C PRO A 221 -23.62 -3.84 -20.27
N ILE A 222 -24.11 -5.08 -20.30
CA ILE A 222 -23.58 -6.19 -19.52
C ILE A 222 -22.56 -6.93 -20.36
N ALA A 223 -21.33 -7.09 -19.88
CA ALA A 223 -20.28 -7.79 -20.59
C ALA A 223 -20.63 -9.29 -20.79
N ALA A 224 -20.27 -9.84 -21.94
CA ALA A 224 -20.57 -11.24 -22.28
C ALA A 224 -19.76 -12.25 -21.45
N ASP A 225 -18.63 -11.82 -20.90
CA ASP A 225 -17.74 -12.60 -20.04
C ASP A 225 -18.21 -12.66 -18.57
N GLY A 226 -19.35 -12.04 -18.24
CA GLY A 226 -19.91 -12.03 -16.90
C GLY A 226 -19.11 -11.16 -15.92
N THR A 227 -18.40 -10.15 -16.42
CA THR A 227 -17.66 -9.20 -15.59
C THR A 227 -18.36 -7.85 -15.46
N VAL A 228 -18.07 -7.14 -14.36
CA VAL A 228 -18.46 -5.75 -14.15
C VAL A 228 -17.23 -4.95 -13.78
N ARG A 229 -16.99 -3.87 -14.54
CA ARG A 229 -15.98 -2.87 -14.20
C ARG A 229 -16.61 -1.81 -13.30
N VAL A 230 -15.98 -1.59 -12.16
CA VAL A 230 -16.29 -0.54 -11.19
C VAL A 230 -15.11 0.43 -11.14
N THR A 231 -15.36 1.73 -11.17
CA THR A 231 -14.30 2.75 -11.03
C THR A 231 -14.03 3.07 -9.57
N LEU A 232 -12.86 3.65 -9.27
CA LEU A 232 -12.54 4.15 -7.94
C LEU A 232 -13.59 5.15 -7.47
N GLN A 233 -14.05 6.06 -8.34
CA GLN A 233 -15.12 7.00 -8.00
C GLN A 233 -16.39 6.29 -7.54
N GLN A 234 -16.79 5.20 -8.22
CA GLN A 234 -17.97 4.44 -7.82
C GLN A 234 -17.81 3.72 -6.48
N LEU A 235 -16.57 3.32 -6.13
CA LEU A 235 -16.28 2.80 -4.79
C LEU A 235 -16.35 3.89 -3.73
N LEU A 236 -15.87 5.10 -4.03
CA LEU A 236 -15.97 6.26 -3.15
C LEU A 236 -17.42 6.71 -2.95
N ASP A 237 -18.21 6.74 -4.02
CA ASP A 237 -19.63 7.05 -3.97
C ASP A 237 -20.38 6.01 -3.11
N ALA A 238 -20.05 4.72 -3.25
CA ALA A 238 -20.59 3.67 -2.40
C ALA A 238 -20.15 3.80 -0.93
N ALA A 239 -18.95 4.33 -0.67
CA ALA A 239 -18.48 4.67 0.66
C ALA A 239 -19.05 6.01 1.20
N GLY A 240 -19.76 6.78 0.37
CA GLY A 240 -20.34 8.07 0.75
C GLY A 240 -19.32 9.22 0.83
N VAL A 241 -18.19 9.12 0.14
CA VAL A 241 -17.11 10.12 0.17
C VAL A 241 -16.74 10.61 -1.23
N THR A 242 -16.13 11.79 -1.33
CA THR A 242 -15.73 12.39 -2.61
C THR A 242 -14.25 12.21 -2.94
N SER A 243 -13.42 11.98 -1.94
CA SER A 243 -11.98 11.76 -2.09
C SER A 243 -11.56 10.47 -1.39
N VAL A 244 -10.50 9.84 -1.91
CA VAL A 244 -9.83 8.75 -1.19
C VAL A 244 -9.40 9.22 0.20
N ASN A 245 -8.95 10.46 0.35
CA ASN A 245 -8.44 11.00 1.62
C ASN A 245 -9.51 11.19 2.70
N ASP A 246 -10.79 11.16 2.32
CA ASP A 246 -11.92 11.25 3.24
C ASP A 246 -12.27 9.86 3.84
N LEU A 247 -11.65 8.79 3.34
CA LEU A 247 -11.84 7.44 3.89
C LEU A 247 -11.14 7.34 5.25
N PRO A 248 -11.77 6.66 6.24
CA PRO A 248 -11.11 6.31 7.48
C PRO A 248 -9.78 5.58 7.25
N ALA A 249 -8.88 5.68 8.21
CA ALA A 249 -7.63 4.94 8.16
C ALA A 249 -7.90 3.42 8.12
N ASN A 250 -7.12 2.69 7.32
CA ASN A 250 -7.20 1.23 7.15
C ASN A 250 -8.55 0.72 6.59
N THR A 251 -9.25 1.52 5.79
CA THR A 251 -10.49 1.10 5.12
C THR A 251 -10.22 0.07 4.02
N ASN A 252 -10.95 -1.04 4.01
CA ASN A 252 -10.90 -2.02 2.92
C ASN A 252 -11.83 -1.60 1.77
N LEU A 253 -11.26 -1.21 0.62
CA LEU A 253 -12.03 -0.79 -0.55
C LEU A 253 -12.93 -1.90 -1.11
N LEU A 254 -12.53 -3.16 -0.94
CA LEU A 254 -13.29 -4.30 -1.47
C LEU A 254 -14.65 -4.48 -0.78
N ASN A 255 -14.84 -3.91 0.41
CA ASN A 255 -16.13 -3.96 1.11
C ASN A 255 -17.23 -3.18 0.37
N TYR A 256 -16.87 -2.18 -0.44
CA TYR A 256 -17.82 -1.35 -1.19
C TYR A 256 -18.13 -1.91 -2.59
N VAL A 257 -17.38 -2.92 -3.03
CA VAL A 257 -17.53 -3.53 -4.36
C VAL A 257 -18.95 -4.06 -4.61
N PRO A 258 -19.59 -4.82 -3.70
CA PRO A 258 -20.95 -5.33 -3.95
C PRO A 258 -21.96 -4.22 -4.26
N GLN A 259 -21.97 -3.16 -3.45
CA GLN A 259 -22.86 -2.01 -3.65
C GLN A 259 -22.55 -1.24 -4.93
N ALA A 260 -21.26 -1.03 -5.22
CA ALA A 260 -20.83 -0.34 -6.42
C ALA A 260 -21.17 -1.14 -7.69
N VAL A 261 -21.03 -2.48 -7.67
CA VAL A 261 -21.49 -3.37 -8.75
C VAL A 261 -23.00 -3.27 -8.93
N THR A 262 -23.80 -3.35 -7.85
CA THR A 262 -25.26 -3.18 -7.94
C THR A 262 -25.65 -1.86 -8.58
N THR A 263 -25.02 -0.77 -8.14
CA THR A 263 -25.29 0.59 -8.65
C THR A 263 -24.90 0.72 -10.11
N GLN A 264 -23.72 0.24 -10.49
CA GLN A 264 -23.21 0.30 -11.85
C GLN A 264 -24.09 -0.50 -12.82
N VAL A 265 -24.46 -1.73 -12.47
CA VAL A 265 -25.35 -2.57 -13.28
C VAL A 265 -26.72 -1.92 -13.42
N THR A 266 -27.33 -1.50 -12.31
CA THR A 266 -28.66 -0.87 -12.33
C THR A 266 -28.69 0.40 -13.17
N THR A 267 -27.70 1.26 -13.00
CA THR A 267 -27.57 2.51 -13.76
C THR A 267 -27.37 2.24 -15.24
N SER A 268 -26.48 1.30 -15.61
CA SER A 268 -26.19 0.99 -17.00
C SER A 268 -27.38 0.35 -17.73
N VAL A 269 -28.11 -0.54 -17.05
CA VAL A 269 -29.34 -1.16 -17.58
C VAL A 269 -30.43 -0.11 -17.77
N ASN A 270 -30.69 0.73 -16.77
CA ASN A 270 -31.71 1.77 -16.85
C ASN A 270 -31.38 2.82 -17.93
N ALA A 271 -30.12 3.24 -18.04
CA ALA A 271 -29.67 4.17 -19.07
C ALA A 271 -29.86 3.59 -20.48
N THR A 272 -29.54 2.30 -20.68
CA THR A 272 -29.74 1.62 -21.97
C THR A 272 -31.22 1.56 -22.35
N LEU A 273 -32.09 1.20 -21.41
CA LEU A 273 -33.54 1.16 -21.66
C LEU A 273 -34.12 2.56 -21.92
N ALA A 274 -33.59 3.61 -21.27
CA ALA A 274 -34.00 4.99 -21.50
C ALA A 274 -33.55 5.51 -22.88
N ASP A 275 -32.32 5.19 -23.32
CA ASP A 275 -31.85 5.51 -24.67
C ASP A 275 -32.70 4.82 -25.73
N LEU A 276 -32.99 3.52 -25.55
CA LEU A 276 -33.87 2.77 -26.45
C LEU A 276 -35.28 3.38 -26.52
N ALA A 277 -35.86 3.79 -25.39
CA ALA A 277 -37.18 4.42 -25.38
C ALA A 277 -37.18 5.78 -26.10
N THR A 278 -36.12 6.57 -25.90
CA THR A 278 -35.94 7.85 -26.59
C THR A 278 -35.87 7.65 -28.11
N ARG A 279 -35.09 6.67 -28.56
CA ARG A 279 -34.98 6.31 -29.98
C ARG A 279 -36.27 5.72 -30.54
N ALA A 280 -36.98 4.90 -29.77
CA ALA A 280 -38.27 4.35 -30.18
C ALA A 280 -39.29 5.46 -30.46
N ASN A 281 -39.33 6.49 -29.62
CA ASN A 281 -40.25 7.63 -29.79
C ASN A 281 -39.90 8.51 -30.99
N ALA A 282 -38.65 8.46 -31.48
CA ALA A 282 -38.21 9.18 -32.67
C ALA A 282 -38.55 8.43 -33.98
N ILE A 283 -38.95 7.16 -33.92
CA ILE A 283 -39.23 6.32 -35.09
C ILE A 283 -40.76 6.12 -35.21
N PRO A 284 -41.42 6.59 -36.29
CA PRO A 284 -42.84 6.34 -36.52
C PRO A 284 -43.13 4.84 -36.66
N VAL A 285 -44.39 4.40 -36.53
CA VAL A 285 -44.91 3.02 -36.77
C VAL A 285 -44.10 1.87 -36.12
N LEU A 286 -42.86 1.63 -36.53
CA LEU A 286 -41.90 0.70 -35.94
C LEU A 286 -41.51 1.02 -34.49
N GLY A 287 -41.60 2.29 -34.06
CA GLY A 287 -41.37 2.69 -32.66
C GLY A 287 -42.32 2.03 -31.66
N ALA A 288 -43.55 1.67 -32.09
CA ALA A 288 -44.51 0.98 -31.24
C ALA A 288 -44.03 -0.46 -30.89
N THR A 289 -43.44 -1.16 -31.86
CA THR A 289 -42.88 -2.50 -31.66
C THR A 289 -41.73 -2.47 -30.65
N LEU A 290 -40.82 -1.49 -30.77
CA LEU A 290 -39.72 -1.33 -29.83
C LEU A 290 -40.21 -0.94 -28.43
N ASN A 291 -41.19 -0.04 -28.30
CA ASN A 291 -41.77 0.34 -27.00
C ASN A 291 -42.45 -0.85 -26.29
N SER A 292 -43.13 -1.73 -27.04
CA SER A 292 -43.66 -2.98 -26.51
C SER A 292 -42.55 -3.89 -25.98
N ALA A 293 -41.48 -4.09 -26.76
CA ALA A 293 -40.33 -4.89 -26.36
C ALA A 293 -39.61 -4.32 -25.13
N ILE A 294 -39.47 -2.99 -25.02
CA ILE A 294 -38.93 -2.31 -23.83
C ILE A 294 -39.79 -2.59 -22.60
N THR A 295 -41.12 -2.57 -22.74
CA THR A 295 -42.05 -2.85 -21.65
C THR A 295 -41.90 -4.29 -21.15
N VAL A 296 -41.83 -5.26 -22.07
CA VAL A 296 -41.58 -6.67 -21.73
C VAL A 296 -40.22 -6.83 -21.04
N ALA A 297 -39.18 -6.20 -21.55
CA ALA A 297 -37.85 -6.22 -20.95
C ALA A 297 -37.86 -5.65 -19.53
N ARG A 298 -38.54 -4.52 -19.29
CA ARG A 298 -38.68 -3.92 -17.94
C ARG A 298 -39.39 -4.86 -16.97
N THR A 299 -40.46 -5.53 -17.40
CA THR A 299 -41.18 -6.50 -16.56
C THR A 299 -40.27 -7.66 -16.13
N ALA A 300 -39.38 -8.12 -17.00
CA ALA A 300 -38.41 -9.17 -16.67
C ALA A 300 -37.23 -8.63 -15.83
N LEU A 301 -36.74 -7.42 -16.11
CA LEU A 301 -35.56 -6.84 -15.48
C LEU A 301 -35.81 -6.28 -14.09
N ASN A 302 -36.96 -5.65 -13.84
CA ASN A 302 -37.23 -4.97 -12.56
C ASN A 302 -37.13 -5.91 -11.34
N PRO A 303 -37.67 -7.15 -11.35
CA PRO A 303 -37.48 -8.07 -10.24
C PRO A 303 -36.01 -8.48 -10.04
N LEU A 304 -35.27 -8.67 -11.13
CA LEU A 304 -33.85 -9.05 -11.09
C LEU A 304 -32.96 -7.91 -10.55
N LEU A 305 -33.24 -6.67 -10.96
CA LEU A 305 -32.55 -5.49 -10.44
C LEU A 305 -32.90 -5.25 -8.97
N GLY A 306 -34.17 -5.46 -8.58
CA GLY A 306 -34.63 -5.34 -7.20
C GLY A 306 -33.97 -6.36 -6.24
N SER A 307 -33.66 -7.57 -6.72
CA SER A 307 -32.98 -8.61 -5.94
C SER A 307 -31.45 -8.59 -6.06
N LEU A 308 -30.89 -7.75 -6.94
CA LEU A 308 -29.44 -7.72 -7.21
C LEU A 308 -28.66 -7.33 -5.94
N GLY A 309 -29.08 -6.28 -5.24
CA GLY A 309 -28.39 -5.81 -4.03
C GLY A 309 -28.32 -6.88 -2.93
N THR A 310 -29.41 -7.58 -2.66
CA THR A 310 -29.45 -8.64 -1.65
C THR A 310 -28.62 -9.85 -2.07
N THR A 311 -28.69 -10.24 -3.35
CA THR A 311 -27.94 -11.38 -3.92
C THR A 311 -26.43 -11.15 -3.88
N LEU A 312 -25.98 -9.95 -4.25
CA LEU A 312 -24.55 -9.61 -4.21
C LEU A 312 -24.05 -9.46 -2.77
N THR A 313 -24.84 -8.87 -1.88
CA THR A 313 -24.44 -8.75 -0.47
C THR A 313 -24.33 -10.12 0.21
N SER A 314 -25.24 -11.06 -0.08
CA SER A 314 -25.23 -12.39 0.55
C SER A 314 -24.16 -13.32 -0.01
N ASN A 315 -23.82 -13.20 -1.30
CA ASN A 315 -22.94 -14.17 -1.97
C ASN A 315 -21.59 -13.58 -2.37
N LEU A 316 -21.56 -12.37 -2.93
CA LEU A 316 -20.35 -11.74 -3.43
C LEU A 316 -19.51 -11.16 -2.29
N ALA A 317 -20.12 -10.50 -1.31
CA ALA A 317 -19.37 -9.87 -0.20
C ALA A 317 -18.55 -10.88 0.63
N PRO A 318 -19.09 -12.06 1.02
CA PRO A 318 -18.29 -13.09 1.69
C PRO A 318 -17.19 -13.65 0.79
N ALA A 319 -17.51 -13.94 -0.49
CA ALA A 319 -16.54 -14.46 -1.45
C ALA A 319 -15.34 -13.52 -1.64
N ILE A 320 -15.60 -12.21 -1.75
CA ILE A 320 -14.56 -11.17 -1.82
C ILE A 320 -13.70 -11.18 -0.56
N THR A 321 -14.33 -11.15 0.62
CA THR A 321 -13.61 -11.08 1.92
C THR A 321 -12.73 -12.31 2.17
N THR A 322 -13.16 -13.48 1.69
CA THR A 322 -12.37 -14.72 1.72
C THR A 322 -11.23 -14.70 0.70
N ALA A 323 -11.38 -14.01 -0.42
CA ALA A 323 -10.40 -13.98 -1.49
C ALA A 323 -9.27 -12.97 -1.26
N ALA A 324 -9.60 -11.72 -0.89
CA ALA A 324 -8.62 -10.65 -0.79
C ALA A 324 -9.08 -9.46 0.06
N GLN A 325 -8.11 -8.60 0.38
CA GLN A 325 -8.32 -7.30 1.04
C GLN A 325 -7.49 -6.23 0.37
N LEU A 326 -8.05 -5.03 0.21
CA LEU A 326 -7.37 -3.84 -0.28
C LEU A 326 -7.55 -2.70 0.72
N ASN A 327 -6.67 -2.67 1.72
CA ASN A 327 -6.74 -1.69 2.79
C ASN A 327 -5.99 -0.44 2.38
N VAL A 328 -6.69 0.68 2.25
CA VAL A 328 -6.11 1.98 1.96
C VAL A 328 -5.87 2.79 3.23
N ASN A 329 -5.05 3.84 3.11
CA ASN A 329 -4.77 4.77 4.21
C ASN A 329 -4.30 4.08 5.49
N ARG A 330 -3.37 3.14 5.38
CA ARG A 330 -2.87 2.47 6.58
C ARG A 330 -1.85 3.36 7.25
N GLN A 331 -2.19 3.85 8.43
CA GLN A 331 -1.31 4.63 9.29
C GLN A 331 -0.90 3.77 10.48
N ALA A 332 0.39 3.78 10.81
CA ALA A 332 0.92 3.04 11.94
C ALA A 332 2.02 3.83 12.63
N THR A 333 2.01 3.81 13.96
CA THR A 333 3.10 4.34 14.78
C THR A 333 3.75 3.19 15.52
N SER A 334 5.05 3.00 15.31
CA SER A 334 5.85 1.97 15.99
C SER A 334 6.01 2.30 17.47
N ALA A 335 6.35 1.29 18.29
CA ALA A 335 6.63 1.49 19.72
C ALA A 335 7.74 2.51 19.97
N ASP A 336 8.68 2.65 19.03
CA ASP A 336 9.77 3.61 19.09
C ASP A 336 9.32 5.04 18.74
N GLY A 337 8.08 5.25 18.27
CA GLY A 337 7.56 6.57 17.85
C GLY A 337 7.73 6.89 16.37
N ALA A 338 8.13 5.92 15.55
CA ALA A 338 8.20 6.08 14.09
C ALA A 338 6.80 6.06 13.47
N PHE A 339 6.46 7.06 12.66
CA PHE A 339 5.20 7.09 11.93
C PHE A 339 5.37 6.56 10.50
N THR A 340 4.47 5.68 10.09
CA THR A 340 4.42 5.11 8.74
C THR A 340 3.06 5.36 8.09
N GLN A 341 3.09 5.94 6.90
CA GLN A 341 1.96 6.02 5.99
C GLN A 341 2.13 5.01 4.86
N THR A 342 1.17 4.11 4.70
CA THR A 342 1.08 3.18 3.59
C THR A 342 -0.15 3.51 2.75
N ALA A 343 0.02 3.61 1.43
CA ALA A 343 -1.07 3.93 0.52
C ALA A 343 -2.04 2.76 0.37
N LEU A 344 -1.52 1.55 0.13
CA LEU A 344 -2.32 0.35 -0.09
C LEU A 344 -1.66 -0.88 0.52
N ARG A 345 -2.44 -1.67 1.27
CA ARG A 345 -2.07 -3.02 1.68
C ARG A 345 -2.94 -4.02 0.94
N VAL A 346 -2.29 -4.94 0.23
CA VAL A 346 -2.92 -6.06 -0.46
C VAL A 346 -2.83 -7.29 0.43
N GLY A 347 -3.96 -7.76 0.93
CA GLY A 347 -4.10 -9.03 1.62
C GLY A 347 -4.62 -10.10 0.66
N VAL A 348 -3.99 -11.27 0.64
CA VAL A 348 -4.46 -12.45 -0.10
C VAL A 348 -5.00 -13.49 0.88
N GLY A 349 -6.13 -14.08 0.52
CA GLY A 349 -6.85 -15.04 1.35
C GLY A 349 -7.65 -14.38 2.47
N PRO A 350 -8.27 -15.20 3.35
CA PRO A 350 -9.14 -14.71 4.41
C PRO A 350 -8.38 -13.76 5.30
N ASN A 351 -8.80 -12.50 5.36
CA ASN A 351 -8.15 -11.46 6.14
C ASN A 351 -6.65 -11.27 5.86
N GLY A 352 -6.18 -11.57 4.65
CA GLY A 352 -4.76 -11.47 4.30
C GLY A 352 -3.88 -12.52 4.98
N SER A 353 -4.46 -13.63 5.47
CA SER A 353 -3.73 -14.69 6.19
C SER A 353 -2.72 -15.45 5.34
N ILE A 354 -2.89 -15.48 4.01
CA ILE A 354 -1.96 -16.18 3.11
C ILE A 354 -0.75 -15.29 2.82
N ALA A 355 -1.01 -14.02 2.49
CA ALA A 355 0.02 -13.02 2.30
C ALA A 355 -0.53 -11.62 2.56
N ALA A 356 0.34 -10.74 3.03
CA ALA A 356 0.11 -9.32 3.08
C ALA A 356 1.30 -8.59 2.46
N VAL A 357 0.99 -7.66 1.56
CA VAL A 357 1.97 -6.81 0.89
C VAL A 357 1.54 -5.36 1.06
N ASP A 358 2.35 -4.60 1.78
CA ASP A 358 2.22 -3.15 1.87
C ASP A 358 2.90 -2.54 0.63
N LEU A 359 2.15 -1.72 -0.09
CA LEU A 359 2.54 -1.05 -1.32
C LEU A 359 2.56 0.47 -1.10
N ALA A 360 3.66 1.10 -1.52
CA ALA A 360 3.98 2.51 -1.33
C ALA A 360 3.87 2.92 0.15
N SER A 361 4.95 2.68 0.89
CA SER A 361 5.08 3.07 2.30
C SER A 361 6.13 4.17 2.47
N ALA A 362 5.83 5.12 3.34
CA ALA A 362 6.72 6.20 3.74
C ALA A 362 6.76 6.27 5.27
N THR A 363 7.96 6.20 5.84
CA THR A 363 8.19 6.19 7.28
C THR A 363 9.08 7.37 7.68
N VAL A 364 8.75 8.03 8.78
CA VAL A 364 9.54 9.12 9.39
C VAL A 364 9.64 8.91 10.90
N GLY A 365 10.74 9.35 11.49
CA GLY A 365 10.91 9.30 12.93
C GLY A 365 11.15 7.91 13.53
N PRO A 366 11.28 7.80 14.86
CA PRO A 366 11.34 8.93 15.79
C PRO A 366 12.61 9.77 15.54
N ASN A 367 12.44 11.10 15.45
CA ASN A 367 13.57 12.01 15.38
C ASN A 367 13.86 12.49 16.80
N ALA A 368 15.11 12.37 17.25
CA ALA A 368 15.51 12.90 18.55
C ALA A 368 15.71 14.42 18.50
N GLY A 369 15.95 14.97 17.31
CA GLY A 369 16.28 16.38 17.11
C GLY A 369 17.69 16.72 17.59
N ILE A 370 18.17 17.92 17.21
CA ILE A 370 19.56 18.35 17.51
C ILE A 370 19.83 18.37 19.01
N ALA A 371 18.84 18.75 19.82
CA ALA A 371 19.00 18.93 21.26
C ALA A 371 19.26 17.61 22.03
N ALA A 372 18.83 16.47 21.47
CA ALA A 372 18.94 15.17 22.13
C ALA A 372 20.17 14.35 21.67
N VAL A 373 20.88 14.80 20.63
CA VAL A 373 22.07 14.11 20.11
C VAL A 373 23.32 14.90 20.50
N PRO A 374 24.22 14.34 21.34
CA PRO A 374 25.47 14.99 21.68
C PRO A 374 26.32 15.17 20.42
N VAL A 375 26.61 16.41 20.05
CA VAL A 375 27.54 16.72 18.94
C VAL A 375 28.95 16.31 19.40
N VAL A 376 29.37 15.10 19.05
CA VAL A 376 30.71 14.63 19.41
C VAL A 376 31.71 15.32 18.49
N ASN A 377 32.22 16.48 18.92
CA ASN A 377 33.41 17.04 18.28
C ASN A 377 34.54 15.99 18.42
N PRO A 378 35.26 15.61 17.34
CA PRO A 378 36.37 14.64 17.40
C PRO A 378 37.44 14.99 18.46
N ALA A 379 37.56 16.25 18.87
CA ALA A 379 38.42 16.67 19.99
C ALA A 379 37.96 16.19 21.38
N SER A 380 36.68 15.83 21.54
CA SER A 380 36.06 15.43 22.82
C SER A 380 36.09 13.91 23.02
N ALA A 381 36.07 13.13 21.93
CA ALA A 381 36.13 11.67 21.97
C ALA A 381 37.48 11.14 22.48
N SER A 382 38.58 11.86 22.20
CA SER A 382 39.93 11.50 22.67
C SER A 382 40.11 11.69 24.19
N ILE A 383 39.37 12.63 24.80
CA ILE A 383 39.45 12.93 26.24
C ILE A 383 38.67 11.88 27.05
N ALA A 384 37.48 11.47 26.57
CA ALA A 384 36.68 10.46 27.25
C ALA A 384 37.29 9.05 27.17
N GLY A 385 37.89 8.69 26.02
CA GLY A 385 38.63 7.44 25.86
C GLY A 385 39.93 7.39 26.68
N GLY A 386 40.64 8.52 26.77
CA GLY A 386 41.87 8.63 27.54
C GLY A 386 41.66 8.49 29.06
N ALA A 387 40.57 9.05 29.60
CA ALA A 387 40.28 9.01 31.03
C ALA A 387 39.95 7.59 31.54
N LEU A 388 39.24 6.78 30.75
CA LEU A 388 38.90 5.40 31.12
C LEU A 388 40.12 4.45 31.07
N VAL A 389 41.00 4.64 30.10
CA VAL A 389 42.25 3.85 30.01
C VAL A 389 43.22 4.21 31.15
N LEU A 390 43.33 5.50 31.50
CA LEU A 390 44.16 5.94 32.63
C LEU A 390 43.64 5.41 33.98
N ALA A 391 42.32 5.38 34.19
CA ALA A 391 41.72 4.82 35.40
C ALA A 391 41.98 3.30 35.52
N ALA A 392 41.88 2.55 34.41
CA ALA A 392 42.17 1.12 34.40
C ALA A 392 43.66 0.82 34.68
N ILE A 393 44.57 1.61 34.12
CA ILE A 393 46.02 1.48 34.36
C ILE A 393 46.37 1.81 35.81
N ALA A 394 45.76 2.87 36.39
CA ALA A 394 45.95 3.23 37.79
C ALA A 394 45.46 2.13 38.74
N ALA A 395 44.29 1.54 38.48
CA ALA A 395 43.76 0.43 39.26
C ALA A 395 44.69 -0.80 39.20
N LEU A 396 45.19 -1.14 38.01
CA LEU A 396 46.10 -2.27 37.80
C LEU A 396 47.44 -2.08 38.54
N LEU A 397 47.99 -0.86 38.52
CA LEU A 397 49.23 -0.52 39.23
C LEU A 397 49.07 -0.56 40.75
N VAL A 398 47.94 -0.11 41.28
CA VAL A 398 47.62 -0.22 42.72
C VAL A 398 47.47 -1.69 43.13
N GLN A 399 46.85 -2.51 42.29
CA GLN A 399 46.69 -3.95 42.55
C GLN A 399 48.05 -4.69 42.52
N ARG A 400 48.95 -4.32 41.60
CA ARG A 400 50.32 -4.87 41.54
C ARG A 400 51.17 -4.45 42.74
N ARG A 401 51.05 -3.20 43.21
CA ARG A 401 51.72 -2.74 44.44
C ARG A 401 51.24 -3.51 45.69
N ARG A 402 49.93 -3.73 45.82
CA ARG A 402 49.39 -4.49 46.96
C ARG A 402 49.84 -5.97 46.96
N ARG A 403 49.99 -6.58 45.79
CA ARG A 403 50.52 -7.96 45.68
C ARG A 403 52.02 -8.03 45.99
N SER A 404 52.81 -7.03 45.61
CA SER A 404 54.25 -7.01 45.91
C SER A 404 54.54 -6.75 47.39
N THR A 405 53.72 -5.95 48.08
CA THR A 405 53.84 -5.78 49.55
C THR A 405 53.37 -7.01 50.33
N ALA A 406 52.45 -7.82 49.79
CA ALA A 406 51.99 -9.05 50.43
C ALA A 406 52.98 -10.22 50.27
N LEU A 407 53.80 -10.22 49.21
CA LEU A 407 54.86 -11.21 48.98
C LEU A 407 56.16 -10.89 49.73
N ALA A 408 56.36 -9.65 50.21
CA ALA A 408 57.50 -9.27 51.04
C ALA A 408 57.26 -9.49 52.55
N ALA A 409 56.06 -9.93 52.94
CA ALA A 409 55.66 -10.17 54.33
C ALA A 409 55.30 -11.65 54.60
N ALA A 410 55.73 -12.56 53.72
CA ALA A 410 55.59 -14.01 53.85
C ALA A 410 56.95 -14.67 54.09
#